data_AF-A0A1N5V7X4-F1
#
_entry.id   AF-A0A1N5V7X4-F1
#
_cell.length_a   1.000
_cell.length_b   1.000
_cell.length_c   1.000
_cell.angle_alpha   90.00
_cell.angle_beta   90.00
_cell.angle_gamma   90.00
#
_symmetry.space_group_name_H-M   'P 1'
#
loop_
_entity.id
_entity.type
_entity.pdbx_description
1 polymer ?
#
loop_
_entity_poly.entity_id
_entity_poly.type
_entity_poly.pdbx_seq_one_letter_code
_entity_poly.pdbx_strand_id
1 'polypeptide(L)'
;MKNSKPSHETVIEILQDMGMTELEANVYSFIFKNGGATSRDILRALDLRQPQLYDITSGLERKGFVNVIVGRPQRYEAINPEIIYENREENLKQMRGTFLDWVKKNAPAGYKGEPEIFISRNINGFLSNTLDIIKKANQYIFIHTTLSYLVNFLDYLEEKSRRGVRVFLLLFDDGYEEGFFDEIMKKNIFSNVRYKRIGKFFAVISDESYSAFMPRNILLGARSEQYGYIFKDDDMTWFLIHNFFSGWFSSSVIDERMPEIPAEYDNQRIAITDIISLKNKGVNKIEVTIDGEYRKNGVPVILKGLVSNININEDVVNFTMKGNDGKEISIGGFDSKIEDVIAHRITIENIK
;
A
#
# COMPACT_ATOMS: atom_id res chain seq x y z
N MET A 1 0.43 23.40 -8.38
CA MET A 1 -0.84 23.91 -7.83
C MET A 1 -0.67 25.32 -7.30
N LYS A 2 -1.63 26.22 -7.56
CA LYS A 2 -1.68 27.54 -6.92
C LYS A 2 -1.85 27.32 -5.41
N ASN A 3 -1.02 28.00 -4.61
CA ASN A 3 -1.12 28.10 -3.15
C ASN A 3 -2.46 28.72 -2.73
N SER A 4 -3.57 27.98 -2.81
CA SER A 4 -4.80 28.34 -2.12
C SER A 4 -4.59 28.09 -0.64
N LYS A 5 -4.63 29.15 0.17
CA LYS A 5 -4.61 29.01 1.63
C LYS A 5 -5.71 28.03 2.06
N PRO A 6 -5.44 27.07 2.96
CA PRO A 6 -6.45 26.14 3.45
C PRO A 6 -7.65 26.90 4.01
N SER A 7 -8.87 26.39 3.78
CA SER A 7 -10.10 27.00 4.30
C SER A 7 -10.10 26.95 5.83
N HIS A 8 -10.91 27.81 6.47
CA HIS A 8 -11.01 27.79 7.93
C HIS A 8 -11.57 26.44 8.43
N GLU A 9 -12.54 25.87 7.72
CA GLU A 9 -13.15 24.57 8.03
C GLU A 9 -12.10 23.45 8.01
N THR A 10 -11.27 23.38 6.96
CA THR A 10 -10.18 22.39 6.88
C THR A 10 -9.19 22.51 8.03
N VAL A 11 -8.88 23.74 8.47
CA VAL A 11 -7.98 23.95 9.63
C VAL A 11 -8.62 23.48 10.93
N ILE A 12 -9.93 23.66 11.11
CA ILE A 12 -10.65 23.18 12.29
C ILE A 12 -10.66 21.65 12.32
N GLU A 13 -10.95 21.00 11.19
CA GLU A 13 -10.91 19.52 11.08
C GLU A 13 -9.53 18.96 11.46
N ILE A 14 -8.45 19.55 10.94
CA ILE A 14 -7.08 19.15 11.29
C ILE A 14 -6.82 19.30 12.80
N LEU A 15 -7.26 20.40 13.41
CA LEU A 15 -7.09 20.61 14.86
C LEU A 15 -7.91 19.60 15.68
N GLN A 16 -9.07 19.16 15.18
CA GLN A 16 -9.85 18.11 15.81
C GLN A 16 -9.14 16.75 15.74
N ASP A 17 -8.53 16.42 14.61
CA ASP A 17 -7.68 15.23 14.47
C ASP A 17 -6.45 15.27 15.40
N MET A 18 -5.97 16.47 15.75
CA MET A 18 -4.94 16.68 16.78
C MET A 18 -5.46 16.57 18.23
N GLY A 19 -6.73 16.20 18.41
CA GLY A 19 -7.35 15.95 19.73
C GLY A 19 -8.01 17.18 20.37
N MET A 20 -8.35 18.20 19.59
CA MET A 20 -9.21 19.29 20.03
C MET A 20 -10.69 18.98 19.83
N THR A 21 -11.53 19.58 20.66
CA THR A 21 -12.94 19.77 20.34
C THR A 21 -13.09 20.93 19.34
N GLU A 22 -14.22 20.98 18.65
CA GLU A 22 -14.52 22.07 17.70
C GLU A 22 -14.44 23.46 18.37
N LEU A 23 -14.94 23.59 19.61
CA LEU A 23 -14.86 24.84 20.37
C LEU A 23 -13.43 25.21 20.76
N GLU A 24 -12.61 24.22 21.16
CA GLU A 24 -11.18 24.44 21.43
C GLU A 24 -10.44 24.91 20.17
N ALA A 25 -10.71 24.29 19.01
CA ALA A 25 -10.11 24.65 17.73
C ALA A 25 -10.47 26.08 17.30
N ASN A 26 -11.73 26.48 17.52
CA ASN A 26 -12.19 27.85 17.25
C ASN A 26 -11.52 28.88 18.17
N VAL A 27 -11.45 28.61 19.48
CA VAL A 27 -10.79 29.49 20.46
C VAL A 27 -9.29 29.61 20.16
N TYR A 28 -8.61 28.49 19.92
CA TYR A 28 -7.20 28.46 19.55
C TYR A 28 -6.93 29.26 18.26
N SER A 29 -7.75 29.03 17.22
CA SER A 29 -7.63 29.76 15.94
C SER A 29 -7.80 31.26 16.13
N PHE A 30 -8.74 31.68 16.98
CA PHE A 30 -8.93 33.10 17.32
C PHE A 30 -7.71 33.67 18.03
N ILE A 31 -7.19 33.00 19.06
CA ILE A 31 -5.99 33.43 19.79
C ILE A 31 -4.78 33.55 18.84
N PHE A 32 -4.57 32.55 17.99
CA PHE A 32 -3.45 32.52 17.04
C PHE A 32 -3.54 33.66 16.02
N LYS A 33 -4.72 33.86 15.39
CA LYS A 33 -4.94 34.93 14.40
C LYS A 33 -4.70 36.34 14.97
N ASN A 34 -4.95 36.53 16.25
CA ASN A 34 -4.80 37.84 16.91
C ASN A 34 -3.42 38.03 17.58
N GLY A 35 -2.50 37.06 17.50
CA GLY A 35 -1.22 37.13 18.22
C GLY A 35 -1.39 37.11 19.74
N GLY A 36 -2.45 36.45 20.21
CA GLY A 36 -2.88 36.44 21.60
C GLY A 36 -4.19 37.19 21.83
N ALA A 37 -4.88 36.87 22.92
CA ALA A 37 -6.17 37.48 23.26
C ALA A 37 -6.42 37.47 24.77
N THR A 38 -7.19 38.44 25.28
CA THR A 38 -7.69 38.37 26.66
C THR A 38 -9.00 37.58 26.71
N SER A 39 -9.41 37.13 27.90
CA SER A 39 -10.73 36.51 28.07
C SER A 39 -11.86 37.37 27.52
N ARG A 40 -11.75 38.69 27.66
CA ARG A 40 -12.78 39.63 27.19
C ARG A 40 -12.86 39.67 25.67
N ASP A 41 -11.72 39.58 24.99
CA ASP A 41 -11.68 39.58 23.52
C ASP A 41 -12.31 38.30 22.96
N ILE A 42 -11.99 37.17 23.59
CA ILE A 42 -12.52 35.86 23.18
C ILE A 42 -14.04 35.80 23.39
N LEU A 43 -14.55 36.21 24.57
CA LEU A 43 -15.99 36.22 24.87
C LEU A 43 -16.80 37.17 23.98
N ARG A 44 -16.17 38.20 23.42
CA ARG A 44 -16.83 39.13 22.49
C ARG A 44 -16.88 38.59 21.07
N ALA A 45 -15.83 37.90 20.65
CA ALA A 45 -15.70 37.41 19.28
C ALA A 45 -16.37 36.04 19.07
N LEU A 46 -16.37 35.22 20.12
CA LEU A 46 -16.98 33.89 20.12
C LEU A 46 -18.12 33.93 21.12
N ASP A 47 -19.32 33.52 20.69
CA ASP A 47 -20.54 33.48 21.49
C ASP A 47 -20.45 32.41 22.60
N LEU A 48 -19.62 32.70 23.60
CA LEU A 48 -19.24 31.79 24.68
C LEU A 48 -19.58 32.44 26.01
N ARG A 49 -20.00 31.62 26.98
CA ARG A 49 -20.15 32.04 28.37
C ARG A 49 -18.82 31.93 29.10
N GLN A 50 -18.62 32.76 30.11
CA GLN A 50 -17.37 32.81 30.88
C GLN A 50 -16.93 31.45 31.47
N PRO A 51 -17.82 30.60 32.01
CA PRO A 51 -17.44 29.25 32.45
C PRO A 51 -16.93 28.37 31.31
N GLN A 52 -17.58 28.43 30.14
CA GLN A 52 -17.19 27.65 28.95
C GLN A 52 -15.80 28.06 28.47
N LEU A 53 -15.51 29.37 28.44
CA LEU A 53 -14.19 29.84 28.06
C LEU A 53 -13.11 29.33 29.01
N TYR A 54 -13.36 29.31 30.32
CA TYR A 54 -12.41 28.80 31.30
C TYR A 54 -12.12 27.32 31.09
N ASP A 55 -13.15 26.50 30.87
CA ASP A 55 -12.99 25.07 30.60
C ASP A 55 -12.17 24.84 29.33
N ILE A 56 -12.45 25.61 28.27
CA ILE A 56 -11.76 25.53 26.99
C ILE A 56 -10.29 25.96 27.13
N THR A 57 -10.01 27.12 27.72
CA THR A 57 -8.63 27.62 27.83
C THR A 57 -7.80 26.75 28.77
N SER A 58 -8.38 26.21 29.83
CA SER A 58 -7.73 25.25 30.70
C SER A 58 -7.48 23.90 29.98
N GLY A 59 -8.41 23.46 29.13
CA GLY A 59 -8.22 22.31 28.25
C GLY A 59 -7.06 22.50 27.28
N LEU A 60 -7.02 23.64 26.59
CA LEU A 60 -5.94 24.01 25.67
C LEU A 60 -4.59 24.13 26.38
N GLU A 61 -4.54 24.72 27.57
CA GLU A 61 -3.32 24.84 28.38
C GLU A 61 -2.80 23.47 28.81
N ARG A 62 -3.66 22.60 29.38
CA ARG A 62 -3.27 21.22 29.76
C ARG A 62 -2.75 20.41 28.58
N LYS A 63 -3.32 20.65 27.40
CA LYS A 63 -2.93 19.99 26.15
C LYS A 63 -1.68 20.60 25.51
N GLY A 64 -1.16 21.72 26.04
CA GLY A 64 0.05 22.39 25.57
C GLY A 64 -0.14 23.26 24.32
N PHE A 65 -1.35 23.76 24.06
CA PHE A 65 -1.64 24.57 22.87
C PHE A 65 -1.63 26.08 23.13
N VAL A 66 -1.84 26.52 24.37
CA VAL A 66 -1.81 27.94 24.73
C VAL A 66 -1.01 28.15 26.01
N ASN A 67 -0.32 29.28 26.08
CA ASN A 67 0.29 29.80 27.30
C ASN A 67 -0.67 30.81 27.94
N VAL A 68 -0.79 30.72 29.26
CA VAL A 68 -1.51 31.73 30.06
C VAL A 68 -0.50 32.71 30.65
N ILE A 69 -0.52 33.94 30.15
CA ILE A 69 0.28 35.02 30.69
C ILE A 69 -0.49 35.65 31.85
N VAL A 70 0.03 35.43 33.05
CA VAL A 70 -0.53 35.97 34.29
C VAL A 70 -0.37 37.50 34.28
N GLY A 71 -1.50 38.21 34.32
CA GLY A 71 -1.55 39.66 34.24
C GLY A 71 -2.96 40.19 34.52
N ARG A 72 -3.11 41.52 34.52
CA ARG A 72 -4.41 42.20 34.63
C ARG A 72 -4.59 43.14 33.42
N PRO A 73 -5.32 42.73 32.36
CA PRO A 73 -6.06 41.47 32.21
C PRO A 73 -5.16 40.26 31.89
N GLN A 74 -5.63 39.06 32.21
CA GLN A 74 -5.01 37.80 31.80
C GLN A 74 -5.05 37.64 30.28
N ARG A 75 -3.93 37.21 29.69
CA ARG A 75 -3.78 37.05 28.24
C ARG A 75 -3.40 35.61 27.91
N TYR A 76 -3.96 35.10 26.82
CA TYR A 76 -3.63 33.80 26.26
C TYR A 76 -2.82 34.01 24.99
N GLU A 77 -1.79 33.21 24.80
CA GLU A 77 -0.98 33.18 23.59
C GLU A 77 -0.93 31.76 23.04
N ALA A 78 -1.11 31.61 21.72
CA ALA A 78 -0.99 30.32 21.07
C ALA A 78 0.48 29.91 21.04
N ILE A 79 0.75 28.64 21.39
CA ILE A 79 2.08 28.06 21.23
C ILE A 79 2.34 27.83 19.74
N ASN A 80 3.62 27.87 19.32
CA ASN A 80 4.00 27.58 17.94
C ASN A 80 3.48 26.17 17.53
N PRO A 81 2.69 26.06 16.43
CA PRO A 81 2.19 24.79 15.92
C PRO A 81 3.26 23.71 15.71
N GLU A 82 4.48 24.08 15.29
CA GLU A 82 5.58 23.13 15.10
C GLU A 82 5.96 22.45 16.42
N ILE A 83 6.12 23.22 17.49
CA ILE A 83 6.45 22.73 18.83
C ILE A 83 5.33 21.83 19.37
N ILE A 84 4.07 22.22 19.15
CA ILE A 84 2.91 21.41 19.52
C ILE A 84 2.97 20.04 18.83
N TYR A 85 3.24 20.03 17.52
CA TYR A 85 3.29 18.81 16.73
C TYR A 85 4.43 17.89 17.20
N GLU A 86 5.64 18.42 17.37
CA GLU A 86 6.80 17.67 17.87
C GLU A 86 6.52 17.02 19.23
N ASN A 87 6.01 17.81 20.19
CA ASN A 87 5.65 17.30 21.52
C ASN A 87 4.59 16.19 21.47
N ARG A 88 3.61 16.31 20.56
CA ARG A 88 2.58 15.28 20.39
C ARG A 88 3.15 14.01 19.77
N GLU A 89 4.01 14.14 18.78
CA GLU A 89 4.68 13.01 18.15
C GLU A 89 5.55 12.25 19.18
N GLU A 90 6.30 12.96 20.01
CA GLU A 90 7.09 12.37 21.09
C GLU A 90 6.23 11.66 22.14
N ASN A 91 5.16 12.30 22.61
CA ASN A 91 4.24 11.69 23.57
C ASN A 91 3.60 10.42 23.00
N LEU A 92 3.17 10.43 21.74
CA LEU A 92 2.63 9.25 21.06
C LEU A 92 3.69 8.13 20.94
N LYS A 93 4.95 8.47 20.63
CA LYS A 93 6.07 7.51 20.62
C LYS A 93 6.28 6.87 22.00
N GLN A 94 6.24 7.63 23.08
CA GLN A 94 6.38 7.12 24.45
C GLN A 94 5.20 6.24 24.88
N MET A 95 3.96 6.68 24.60
CA MET A 95 2.75 5.90 24.85
C MET A 95 2.77 4.58 24.07
N ARG A 96 3.19 4.62 22.81
CA ARG A 96 3.38 3.42 21.97
C ARG A 96 4.35 2.45 22.62
N GLY A 97 5.53 2.91 23.08
CA GLY A 97 6.51 2.05 23.74
C GLY A 97 5.93 1.35 24.96
N THR A 98 5.31 2.13 25.86
CA THR A 98 4.69 1.62 27.09
C THR A 98 3.59 0.60 26.80
N PHE A 99 2.71 0.89 25.84
CA PHE A 99 1.62 0.00 25.46
C PHE A 99 2.13 -1.30 24.83
N LEU A 100 3.09 -1.23 23.91
CA LEU A 100 3.65 -2.42 23.27
C LEU A 100 4.39 -3.31 24.27
N ASP A 101 5.07 -2.75 25.26
CA ASP A 101 5.70 -3.52 26.33
C ASP A 101 4.66 -4.21 27.23
N TRP A 102 3.55 -3.55 27.52
CA TRP A 102 2.43 -4.18 28.23
C TRP A 102 1.82 -5.33 27.40
N VAL A 103 1.59 -5.13 26.10
CA VAL A 103 1.05 -6.17 25.20
C VAL A 103 1.98 -7.38 25.17
N LYS A 104 3.30 -7.17 25.01
CA LYS A 104 4.28 -8.28 25.01
C LYS A 104 4.26 -9.09 26.31
N LYS A 105 4.07 -8.43 27.46
CA LYS A 105 4.05 -9.08 28.78
C LYS A 105 2.72 -9.78 29.10
N ASN A 106 1.62 -9.33 28.51
CA ASN A 106 0.27 -9.76 28.87
C ASN A 106 -0.49 -10.46 27.73
N ALA A 107 0.15 -10.67 26.57
CA ALA A 107 -0.44 -11.42 25.47
C ALA A 107 -0.75 -12.87 25.92
N PRO A 108 -2.00 -13.36 25.72
CA PRO A 108 -2.34 -14.74 26.01
C PRO A 108 -1.42 -15.73 25.27
N ALA A 109 -1.16 -16.89 25.87
CA ALA A 109 -0.49 -17.98 25.17
C ALA A 109 -1.28 -18.35 23.90
N GLY A 110 -0.65 -18.25 22.73
CA GLY A 110 -1.30 -18.44 21.43
C GLY A 110 -1.88 -17.17 20.79
N TYR A 111 -1.73 -16.00 21.40
CA TYR A 111 -2.02 -14.72 20.75
C TYR A 111 -1.05 -14.52 19.57
N LYS A 112 -1.51 -14.84 18.36
CA LYS A 112 -0.76 -14.59 17.11
C LYS A 112 -0.76 -13.10 16.71
N GLY A 113 -1.41 -12.22 17.47
CA GLY A 113 -1.50 -10.79 17.20
C GLY A 113 -2.39 -10.40 16.02
N GLU A 114 -2.71 -11.35 15.15
CA GLU A 114 -3.29 -11.09 13.85
C GLU A 114 -4.21 -12.27 13.49
N PRO A 115 -5.54 -12.07 13.35
CA PRO A 115 -6.41 -13.13 12.83
C PRO A 115 -6.05 -13.43 11.36
N GLU A 116 -6.23 -14.69 10.93
CA GLU A 116 -5.95 -15.13 9.55
C GLU A 116 -6.81 -14.37 8.52
N ILE A 117 -8.03 -13.99 8.91
CA ILE A 117 -8.90 -13.10 8.14
C ILE A 117 -9.39 -11.98 9.03
N PHE A 118 -9.23 -10.74 8.57
CA PHE A 118 -9.72 -9.55 9.26
C PHE A 118 -10.62 -8.73 8.35
N ILE A 119 -11.77 -8.31 8.85
CA ILE A 119 -12.69 -7.39 8.16
C ILE A 119 -12.46 -5.99 8.69
N SER A 120 -12.05 -5.07 7.81
CA SER A 120 -11.94 -3.66 8.17
C SER A 120 -13.29 -2.96 8.07
N ARG A 121 -13.74 -2.35 9.17
CA ARG A 121 -15.02 -1.63 9.26
C ARG A 121 -14.93 -0.14 8.90
N ASN A 122 -13.73 0.38 8.67
CA ASN A 122 -13.53 1.74 8.18
C ASN A 122 -12.35 1.80 7.20
N ILE A 123 -12.32 2.85 6.38
CA ILE A 123 -11.32 2.98 5.32
C ILE A 123 -9.92 3.23 5.87
N ASN A 124 -9.75 4.08 6.89
CA ASN A 124 -8.44 4.40 7.45
C ASN A 124 -7.75 3.16 8.02
N GLY A 125 -8.50 2.30 8.72
CA GLY A 125 -8.03 1.01 9.21
C GLY A 125 -7.69 0.05 8.08
N PHE A 126 -8.45 0.06 6.98
CA PHE A 126 -8.13 -0.77 5.82
C PHE A 126 -6.82 -0.33 5.16
N LEU A 127 -6.63 0.97 4.97
CA LEU A 127 -5.40 1.54 4.40
C LEU A 127 -4.21 1.34 5.33
N SER A 128 -4.38 1.50 6.64
CA SER A 128 -3.33 1.21 7.62
C SER A 128 -2.88 -0.24 7.57
N ASN A 129 -3.82 -1.19 7.56
CA ASN A 129 -3.47 -2.61 7.46
C ASN A 129 -2.84 -2.96 6.10
N THR A 130 -3.33 -2.35 5.02
CA THR A 130 -2.73 -2.51 3.69
C THR A 130 -1.30 -1.99 3.64
N LEU A 131 -1.04 -0.87 4.31
CA LEU A 131 0.30 -0.32 4.44
C LEU A 131 1.22 -1.27 5.23
N ASP A 132 0.70 -1.94 6.26
CA ASP A 132 1.47 -2.94 7.01
C ASP A 132 1.83 -4.17 6.16
N ILE A 133 0.97 -4.56 5.21
CA ILE A 133 1.29 -5.59 4.19
C ILE A 133 2.47 -5.13 3.33
N ILE A 134 2.41 -3.91 2.78
CA ILE A 134 3.50 -3.33 1.97
C ILE A 134 4.81 -3.27 2.76
N LYS A 135 4.75 -2.89 4.04
CA LYS A 135 5.93 -2.85 4.93
C LYS A 135 6.55 -4.21 5.18
N LYS A 136 5.77 -5.30 5.12
CA LYS A 136 6.26 -6.68 5.32
C LYS A 136 6.85 -7.31 4.06
N ALA A 137 6.57 -6.77 2.87
CA ALA A 137 7.02 -7.30 1.58
C ALA A 137 8.55 -7.40 1.46
N ASN A 138 9.06 -8.50 0.92
CA ASN A 138 10.50 -8.75 0.77
C ASN A 138 10.97 -8.91 -0.67
N GLN A 139 10.13 -9.45 -1.55
CA GLN A 139 10.52 -9.78 -2.93
C GLN A 139 9.65 -9.05 -3.95
N TYR A 140 8.32 -9.11 -3.81
CA TYR A 140 7.42 -8.47 -4.75
C TYR A 140 6.12 -8.00 -4.11
N ILE A 141 5.51 -7.01 -4.77
CA ILE A 141 4.21 -6.44 -4.42
C ILE A 141 3.36 -6.36 -5.68
N PHE A 142 2.18 -6.98 -5.66
CA PHE A 142 1.16 -6.83 -6.69
C PHE A 142 0.09 -5.85 -6.23
N ILE A 143 -0.20 -4.81 -7.01
CA ILE A 143 -1.14 -3.76 -6.66
C ILE A 143 -2.16 -3.59 -7.77
N HIS A 144 -3.44 -3.81 -7.47
CA HIS A 144 -4.56 -3.48 -8.34
C HIS A 144 -5.39 -2.39 -7.67
N THR A 145 -5.38 -1.17 -8.21
CA THR A 145 -5.99 -0.03 -7.53
C THR A 145 -6.31 1.11 -8.51
N THR A 146 -6.97 2.14 -8.01
CA THR A 146 -7.05 3.44 -8.68
C THR A 146 -5.96 4.39 -8.16
N LEU A 147 -5.74 5.49 -8.86
CA LEU A 147 -4.75 6.50 -8.49
C LEU A 147 -5.05 7.15 -7.14
N SER A 148 -6.33 7.42 -6.83
CA SER A 148 -6.75 8.04 -5.56
C SER A 148 -6.36 7.24 -4.32
N TYR A 149 -6.24 5.91 -4.43
CA TYR A 149 -5.80 5.07 -3.33
C TYR A 149 -4.29 4.82 -3.36
N LEU A 150 -3.67 4.76 -4.55
CA LEU A 150 -2.23 4.54 -4.71
C LEU A 150 -1.40 5.58 -3.95
N VAL A 151 -1.84 6.85 -3.94
CA VAL A 151 -1.11 7.95 -3.29
C VAL A 151 -0.83 7.71 -1.80
N ASN A 152 -1.68 6.95 -1.11
CA ASN A 152 -1.51 6.62 0.30
C ASN A 152 -0.29 5.73 0.58
N PHE A 153 0.28 5.12 -0.46
CA PHE A 153 1.33 4.10 -0.33
C PHE A 153 2.64 4.49 -1.02
N LEU A 154 2.69 5.60 -1.78
CA LEU A 154 3.81 5.92 -2.66
C LEU A 154 5.15 6.01 -1.94
N ASP A 155 5.23 6.67 -0.79
CA ASP A 155 6.49 6.84 -0.05
C ASP A 155 7.07 5.49 0.41
N TYR A 156 6.21 4.59 0.87
CA TYR A 156 6.61 3.26 1.32
C TYR A 156 6.93 2.32 0.16
N LEU A 157 6.21 2.44 -0.96
CA LEU A 157 6.54 1.71 -2.18
C LEU A 157 7.88 2.17 -2.76
N GLU A 158 8.19 3.47 -2.69
CA GLU A 158 9.49 4.00 -3.07
C GLU A 158 10.62 3.44 -2.19
N GLU A 159 10.41 3.39 -0.86
CA GLU A 159 11.35 2.75 0.07
C GLU A 159 11.58 1.27 -0.28
N LYS A 160 10.51 0.52 -0.56
CA LYS A 160 10.57 -0.91 -0.89
C LYS A 160 11.26 -1.15 -2.22
N SER A 161 10.92 -0.38 -3.24
CA SER A 161 11.55 -0.45 -4.56
C SER A 161 13.05 -0.18 -4.49
N ARG A 162 13.49 0.81 -3.71
CA ARG A 162 14.92 1.09 -3.47
C ARG A 162 15.66 -0.06 -2.78
N ARG A 163 14.96 -0.89 -2.01
CA ARG A 163 15.51 -2.12 -1.39
C ARG A 163 15.49 -3.34 -2.30
N GLY A 164 15.06 -3.18 -3.55
CA GLY A 164 15.02 -4.26 -4.55
C GLY A 164 13.69 -5.01 -4.62
N VAL A 165 12.65 -4.59 -3.87
CA VAL A 165 11.32 -5.20 -3.95
C VAL A 165 10.67 -4.80 -5.27
N ARG A 166 10.24 -5.78 -6.07
CA ARG A 166 9.59 -5.52 -7.36
C ARG A 166 8.12 -5.12 -7.17
N VAL A 167 7.71 -4.00 -7.75
CA VAL A 167 6.33 -3.51 -7.61
C VAL A 167 5.62 -3.58 -8.97
N PHE A 168 4.57 -4.39 -9.05
CA PHE A 168 3.73 -4.56 -10.23
C PHE A 168 2.42 -3.83 -10.02
N LEU A 169 2.16 -2.81 -10.83
CA LEU A 169 1.02 -1.93 -10.68
C LEU A 169 0.02 -2.13 -11.82
N LEU A 170 -1.18 -2.60 -11.49
CA LEU A 170 -2.35 -2.65 -12.36
C LEU A 170 -3.30 -1.51 -11.98
N LEU A 171 -3.29 -0.43 -12.76
CA LEU A 171 -4.17 0.70 -12.56
C LEU A 171 -5.47 0.55 -13.32
N PHE A 172 -6.51 1.15 -12.76
CA PHE A 172 -7.72 1.49 -13.49
C PHE A 172 -8.21 2.87 -13.06
N ASP A 173 -9.06 3.44 -13.89
CA ASP A 173 -9.46 4.84 -13.77
C ASP A 173 -10.64 5.04 -12.82
N ASP A 174 -10.55 6.13 -12.06
CA ASP A 174 -11.60 6.73 -11.24
C ASP A 174 -11.76 8.25 -11.47
N GLY A 175 -11.13 8.79 -12.53
CA GLY A 175 -11.25 10.18 -12.95
C GLY A 175 -10.14 11.11 -12.45
N TYR A 176 -8.91 10.62 -12.24
CA TYR A 176 -7.78 11.41 -11.74
C TYR A 176 -7.14 12.30 -12.82
N GLU A 177 -6.61 13.48 -12.44
CA GLU A 177 -6.09 14.51 -13.36
C GLU A 177 -4.90 14.05 -14.24
N GLU A 178 -4.95 14.43 -15.52
CA GLU A 178 -3.84 14.28 -16.48
C GLU A 178 -2.59 15.02 -15.97
N GLY A 179 -1.44 14.32 -15.91
CA GLY A 179 -0.13 14.87 -15.52
C GLY A 179 0.39 14.44 -14.14
N PHE A 180 -0.47 14.17 -13.17
CA PHE A 180 -0.01 13.64 -11.86
C PHE A 180 0.57 12.23 -11.99
N PHE A 181 -0.03 11.42 -12.85
CA PHE A 181 0.49 10.09 -13.14
C PHE A 181 1.92 10.14 -13.69
N ASP A 182 2.26 11.14 -14.52
CA ASP A 182 3.61 11.32 -15.04
C ASP A 182 4.63 11.65 -13.94
N GLU A 183 4.22 12.39 -12.90
CA GLU A 183 5.06 12.66 -11.74
C GLU A 183 5.34 11.38 -10.93
N ILE A 184 4.33 10.53 -10.75
CA ILE A 184 4.50 9.23 -10.10
C ILE A 184 5.47 8.37 -10.92
N MET A 185 5.30 8.30 -12.24
CA MET A 185 6.15 7.49 -13.11
C MET A 185 7.63 7.91 -13.07
N LYS A 186 7.92 9.21 -12.89
CA LYS A 186 9.31 9.72 -12.74
C LYS A 186 10.03 9.21 -11.49
N LYS A 187 9.30 8.75 -10.46
CA LYS A 187 9.90 8.22 -9.23
C LYS A 187 10.52 6.82 -9.40
N ASN A 188 10.32 6.16 -10.54
CA ASN A 188 10.87 4.83 -10.85
C ASN A 188 10.56 3.78 -9.77
N ILE A 189 9.36 3.86 -9.19
CA ILE A 189 8.90 2.97 -8.11
C ILE A 189 8.58 1.58 -8.67
N PHE A 190 7.93 1.54 -9.83
CA PHE A 190 7.31 0.33 -10.35
C PHE A 190 8.26 -0.43 -11.27
N SER A 191 8.26 -1.76 -11.15
CA SER A 191 8.91 -2.63 -12.12
C SER A 191 8.08 -2.73 -13.39
N ASN A 192 6.76 -2.78 -13.26
CA ASN A 192 5.85 -2.84 -14.39
C ASN A 192 4.58 -2.08 -14.05
N VAL A 193 4.05 -1.35 -15.03
CA VAL A 193 2.81 -0.61 -14.92
C VAL A 193 1.90 -0.99 -16.07
N ARG A 194 0.68 -1.38 -15.74
CA ARG A 194 -0.37 -1.69 -16.69
C ARG A 194 -1.65 -0.97 -16.34
N TYR A 195 -2.48 -0.76 -17.34
CA TYR A 195 -3.75 -0.06 -17.22
C TYR A 195 -4.89 -0.90 -17.78
N LYS A 196 -6.01 -0.90 -17.06
CA LYS A 196 -7.26 -1.52 -17.49
C LYS A 196 -8.41 -0.55 -17.28
N ARG A 197 -9.16 -0.25 -18.36
CA ARG A 197 -10.29 0.69 -18.30
C ARG A 197 -11.35 0.30 -17.27
N ILE A 198 -11.63 -1.00 -17.15
CA ILE A 198 -12.58 -1.54 -16.17
C ILE A 198 -11.81 -2.41 -15.18
N GLY A 199 -11.45 -1.80 -14.04
CA GLY A 199 -10.93 -2.54 -12.90
C GLY A 199 -11.99 -3.45 -12.28
N LYS A 200 -11.54 -4.49 -11.55
CA LYS A 200 -12.42 -5.47 -10.90
C LYS A 200 -12.57 -5.24 -9.39
N PHE A 201 -11.51 -4.81 -8.71
CA PHE A 201 -11.43 -4.64 -7.25
C PHE A 201 -10.14 -3.91 -6.87
N PHE A 202 -10.03 -3.50 -5.61
CA PHE A 202 -8.77 -3.14 -5.00
C PHE A 202 -8.06 -4.39 -4.46
N ALA A 203 -6.78 -4.56 -4.75
CA ALA A 203 -5.94 -5.51 -4.06
C ALA A 203 -4.50 -5.03 -3.89
N VAL A 204 -3.91 -5.38 -2.76
CA VAL A 204 -2.47 -5.28 -2.53
C VAL A 204 -2.01 -6.62 -1.97
N ILE A 205 -1.04 -7.24 -2.63
CA ILE A 205 -0.52 -8.56 -2.28
C ILE A 205 0.98 -8.42 -2.12
N SER A 206 1.54 -8.91 -1.01
CA SER A 206 2.98 -8.93 -0.81
C SER A 206 3.49 -10.36 -0.75
N ASP A 207 4.52 -10.64 -1.54
CA ASP A 207 5.08 -11.97 -1.71
C ASP A 207 3.91 -12.96 -2.01
N GLU A 208 3.71 -14.02 -1.24
CA GLU A 208 2.56 -14.94 -1.40
C GLU A 208 1.76 -15.17 -0.11
N SER A 209 1.98 -14.35 0.94
CA SER A 209 1.49 -14.65 2.30
C SER A 209 0.49 -13.63 2.87
N TYR A 210 0.41 -12.44 2.28
CA TYR A 210 -0.44 -11.37 2.79
C TYR A 210 -1.15 -10.65 1.67
N SER A 211 -2.45 -10.43 1.84
CA SER A 211 -3.23 -9.68 0.87
C SER A 211 -4.31 -8.81 1.49
N ALA A 212 -4.52 -7.63 0.91
CA ALA A 212 -5.65 -6.77 1.17
C ALA A 212 -6.58 -6.81 -0.03
N PHE A 213 -7.89 -6.84 0.21
CA PHE A 213 -8.92 -6.84 -0.83
C PHE A 213 -10.04 -5.88 -0.45
N MET A 214 -10.46 -5.05 -1.40
CA MET A 214 -11.66 -4.23 -1.25
C MET A 214 -12.54 -4.33 -2.51
N PRO A 215 -13.85 -4.64 -2.36
CA PRO A 215 -14.79 -4.67 -3.48
C PRO A 215 -14.84 -3.35 -4.26
N ARG A 216 -15.01 -3.45 -5.58
CA ARG A 216 -15.01 -2.27 -6.47
C ARG A 216 -16.07 -1.22 -6.14
N ASN A 217 -17.28 -1.64 -5.77
CA ASN A 217 -18.34 -0.69 -5.42
C ASN A 217 -17.93 0.20 -4.22
N ILE A 218 -17.25 -0.38 -3.23
CA ILE A 218 -16.76 0.34 -2.05
C ILE A 218 -15.60 1.25 -2.43
N LEU A 219 -14.65 0.74 -3.22
CA LEU A 219 -13.55 1.52 -3.77
C LEU A 219 -14.06 2.77 -4.51
N LEU A 220 -15.16 2.65 -5.25
CA LEU A 220 -15.83 3.74 -5.97
C LEU A 220 -16.80 4.57 -5.11
N GLY A 221 -16.75 4.45 -3.78
CA GLY A 221 -17.44 5.33 -2.84
C GLY A 221 -18.81 4.84 -2.34
N ALA A 222 -19.21 3.59 -2.59
CA ALA A 222 -20.42 3.04 -2.01
C ALA A 222 -20.30 2.96 -0.47
N ARG A 223 -21.34 3.43 0.25
CA ARG A 223 -21.42 3.26 1.71
C ARG A 223 -21.52 1.78 2.06
N SER A 224 -20.68 1.34 2.98
CA SER A 224 -20.65 -0.04 3.47
C SER A 224 -20.25 -0.07 4.94
N GLU A 225 -20.77 -1.04 5.70
CA GLU A 225 -20.31 -1.32 7.06
C GLU A 225 -18.98 -2.10 7.09
N GLN A 226 -18.58 -2.64 5.94
CA GLN A 226 -17.36 -3.43 5.75
C GLN A 226 -16.63 -2.87 4.55
N TYR A 227 -15.44 -2.31 4.73
CA TYR A 227 -14.69 -1.65 3.65
C TYR A 227 -13.80 -2.61 2.87
N GLY A 228 -13.25 -3.63 3.53
CA GLY A 228 -12.39 -4.60 2.89
C GLY A 228 -11.91 -5.68 3.84
N TYR A 229 -11.14 -6.60 3.29
CA TYR A 229 -10.64 -7.80 3.93
C TYR A 229 -9.12 -7.79 3.90
N ILE A 230 -8.52 -8.26 4.98
CA ILE A 230 -7.09 -8.53 5.10
C ILE A 230 -6.95 -10.03 5.32
N PHE A 231 -6.20 -10.69 4.46
CA PHE A 231 -5.93 -12.11 4.50
C PHE A 231 -4.45 -12.35 4.86
N LYS A 232 -4.25 -13.33 5.75
CA LYS A 232 -2.96 -13.93 6.15
C LYS A 232 -3.10 -15.43 6.01
N ASP A 233 -3.47 -15.79 4.80
CA ASP A 233 -3.91 -17.10 4.40
C ASP A 233 -3.42 -17.30 2.97
N ASP A 234 -2.71 -18.41 2.75
CA ASP A 234 -2.02 -18.68 1.50
C ASP A 234 -3.03 -18.98 0.38
N ASP A 235 -4.13 -19.68 0.68
CA ASP A 235 -5.17 -20.05 -0.30
C ASP A 235 -5.90 -18.79 -0.83
N MET A 236 -6.33 -17.91 0.07
CA MET A 236 -6.97 -16.64 -0.30
C MET A 236 -6.00 -15.70 -1.00
N THR A 237 -4.74 -15.67 -0.57
CA THR A 237 -3.71 -14.86 -1.23
C THR A 237 -3.45 -15.35 -2.64
N TRP A 238 -3.32 -16.67 -2.83
CA TRP A 238 -3.18 -17.28 -4.14
C TRP A 238 -4.37 -17.01 -5.06
N PHE A 239 -5.60 -17.09 -4.53
CA PHE A 239 -6.81 -16.71 -5.28
C PHE A 239 -6.73 -15.25 -5.78
N LEU A 240 -6.27 -14.33 -4.93
CA LEU A 240 -6.10 -12.93 -5.32
C LEU A 240 -4.95 -12.73 -6.33
N ILE A 241 -3.86 -13.48 -6.22
CA ILE A 241 -2.77 -13.49 -7.21
C ILE A 241 -3.27 -13.95 -8.58
N HIS A 242 -4.04 -15.05 -8.62
CA HIS A 242 -4.64 -15.53 -9.86
C HIS A 242 -5.52 -14.45 -10.52
N ASN A 243 -6.40 -13.83 -9.73
CA ASN A 243 -7.28 -12.77 -10.24
C ASN A 243 -6.51 -11.50 -10.66
N PHE A 244 -5.45 -11.15 -9.95
CA PHE A 244 -4.52 -10.08 -10.34
C PHE A 244 -3.92 -10.37 -11.71
N PHE A 245 -3.33 -11.55 -11.91
CA PHE A 245 -2.67 -11.90 -13.16
C PHE A 245 -3.63 -12.11 -14.33
N SER A 246 -4.85 -12.59 -14.09
CA SER A 246 -5.94 -12.59 -15.09
C SER A 246 -6.23 -11.16 -15.59
N GLY A 247 -6.30 -10.19 -14.67
CA GLY A 247 -6.39 -8.77 -15.00
C GLY A 247 -5.16 -8.24 -15.73
N TRP A 248 -3.97 -8.62 -15.25
CA TRP A 248 -2.66 -8.20 -15.73
C TRP A 248 -2.41 -8.58 -17.19
N PHE A 249 -2.64 -9.84 -17.57
CA PHE A 249 -2.37 -10.30 -18.94
C PHE A 249 -3.39 -9.81 -19.97
N SER A 250 -4.56 -9.34 -19.52
CA SER A 250 -5.60 -8.76 -20.36
C SER A 250 -5.63 -7.23 -20.33
N SER A 251 -4.56 -6.60 -19.85
CA SER A 251 -4.46 -5.14 -19.68
C SER A 251 -3.45 -4.52 -20.65
N SER A 252 -3.54 -3.21 -20.82
CA SER A 252 -2.61 -2.46 -21.67
C SER A 252 -1.32 -2.18 -20.92
N VAL A 253 -0.19 -2.37 -21.60
CA VAL A 253 1.13 -2.03 -21.07
C VAL A 253 1.31 -0.51 -21.06
N ILE A 254 1.75 0.05 -19.93
CA ILE A 254 2.12 1.46 -19.79
C ILE A 254 3.63 1.61 -19.65
N ASP A 255 4.23 0.82 -18.76
CA ASP A 255 5.67 0.79 -18.55
C ASP A 255 6.16 -0.61 -18.15
N GLU A 256 7.35 -0.98 -18.60
CA GLU A 256 7.96 -2.28 -18.33
C GLU A 256 9.47 -2.13 -18.17
N ARG A 257 9.95 -2.45 -16.96
CA ARG A 257 11.37 -2.55 -16.65
C ARG A 257 11.89 -3.92 -17.09
N MET A 258 13.02 -3.90 -17.79
CA MET A 258 13.69 -5.14 -18.18
C MET A 258 14.37 -5.78 -16.96
N PRO A 259 14.35 -7.12 -16.84
CA PRO A 259 15.14 -7.81 -15.83
C PRO A 259 16.64 -7.68 -16.12
N GLU A 260 17.45 -7.67 -15.06
CA GLU A 260 18.90 -7.87 -15.17
C GLU A 260 19.17 -9.37 -15.31
N ILE A 261 19.94 -9.77 -16.33
CA ILE A 261 20.22 -11.18 -16.62
C ILE A 261 21.62 -11.55 -16.09
N PRO A 262 21.78 -12.66 -15.34
CA PRO A 262 20.76 -13.68 -15.04
C PRO A 262 19.71 -13.21 -14.01
N ALA A 263 18.46 -13.63 -14.21
CA ALA A 263 17.34 -13.31 -13.33
C ALA A 263 16.71 -14.59 -12.77
N GLU A 264 16.51 -14.64 -11.45
CA GLU A 264 15.89 -15.76 -10.75
C GLU A 264 14.48 -15.40 -10.27
N TYR A 265 13.56 -16.36 -10.36
CA TYR A 265 12.15 -16.22 -10.02
C TYR A 265 11.69 -17.43 -9.21
N ASP A 266 11.03 -17.17 -8.09
CA ASP A 266 10.21 -18.14 -7.34
C ASP A 266 8.76 -18.18 -7.86
N ASN A 267 8.27 -17.07 -8.41
CA ASN A 267 6.94 -16.96 -8.98
C ASN A 267 6.95 -17.07 -10.52
N GLN A 268 6.32 -18.14 -11.01
CA GLN A 268 6.23 -18.46 -12.44
C GLN A 268 5.57 -17.35 -13.27
N ARG A 269 4.60 -16.62 -12.73
CA ARG A 269 3.88 -15.56 -13.47
C ARG A 269 4.72 -14.30 -13.60
N ILE A 270 5.61 -14.03 -12.65
CA ILE A 270 6.63 -12.98 -12.78
C ILE A 270 7.63 -13.36 -13.89
N ALA A 271 8.15 -14.60 -13.88
CA ALA A 271 9.05 -15.08 -14.92
C ALA A 271 8.43 -14.95 -16.32
N ILE A 272 7.16 -15.36 -16.48
CA ILE A 272 6.40 -15.22 -17.73
C ILE A 272 6.24 -13.75 -18.12
N THR A 273 5.97 -12.86 -17.16
CA THR A 273 5.88 -11.41 -17.43
C THR A 273 7.18 -10.88 -18.05
N ASP A 274 8.33 -11.24 -17.47
CA ASP A 274 9.63 -10.77 -17.96
C ASP A 274 10.02 -11.42 -19.29
N ILE A 275 9.70 -12.70 -19.50
CA ILE A 275 9.87 -13.36 -20.80
C ILE A 275 9.06 -12.65 -21.89
N ILE A 276 7.80 -12.27 -21.61
CA ILE A 276 6.97 -11.52 -22.56
C ILE A 276 7.60 -10.15 -22.86
N SER A 277 8.02 -9.43 -21.83
CA SER A 277 8.68 -8.12 -21.99
C SER A 277 9.97 -8.21 -22.81
N LEU A 278 10.80 -9.23 -22.61
CA LEU A 278 11.99 -9.50 -23.41
C LEU A 278 11.63 -9.79 -24.88
N LYS A 279 10.64 -10.65 -25.13
CA LYS A 279 10.16 -10.93 -26.50
C LYS A 279 9.61 -9.69 -27.20
N ASN A 280 8.86 -8.85 -26.48
CA ASN A 280 8.33 -7.59 -27.00
C ASN A 280 9.44 -6.59 -27.39
N LYS A 281 10.63 -6.70 -26.77
CA LYS A 281 11.84 -5.93 -27.13
C LYS A 281 12.67 -6.59 -28.23
N GLY A 282 12.21 -7.69 -28.81
CA GLY A 282 12.86 -8.38 -29.93
C GLY A 282 13.88 -9.45 -29.52
N VAL A 283 13.93 -9.84 -28.24
CA VAL A 283 14.77 -10.97 -27.80
C VAL A 283 14.13 -12.26 -28.31
N ASN A 284 14.85 -12.98 -29.17
CA ASN A 284 14.31 -14.16 -29.85
C ASN A 284 14.73 -15.47 -29.18
N LYS A 285 15.85 -15.48 -28.45
CA LYS A 285 16.36 -16.66 -27.76
C LYS A 285 16.51 -16.34 -26.28
N ILE A 286 15.66 -16.96 -25.47
CA ILE A 286 15.67 -16.85 -24.02
C ILE A 286 16.01 -18.22 -23.46
N GLU A 287 17.20 -18.36 -22.89
CA GLU A 287 17.66 -19.59 -22.25
C GLU A 287 17.23 -19.58 -20.78
N VAL A 288 16.60 -20.66 -20.33
CA VAL A 288 16.11 -20.82 -18.97
C VAL A 288 16.62 -22.11 -18.34
N THR A 289 16.85 -22.05 -17.03
CA THR A 289 17.04 -23.21 -16.15
C THR A 289 15.84 -23.32 -15.22
N ILE A 290 15.27 -24.53 -15.11
CA ILE A 290 14.11 -24.84 -14.28
C ILE A 290 14.55 -25.80 -13.19
N ASP A 291 14.37 -25.42 -11.93
CA ASP A 291 14.48 -26.29 -10.75
C ASP A 291 13.06 -26.57 -10.26
N GLY A 292 12.64 -27.83 -10.29
CA GLY A 292 11.26 -28.22 -10.04
C GLY A 292 11.08 -29.72 -9.94
N GLU A 293 9.87 -30.19 -10.19
CA GLU A 293 9.53 -31.62 -10.16
C GLU A 293 8.63 -32.03 -11.32
N TYR A 294 8.77 -33.26 -11.78
CA TYR A 294 7.85 -33.84 -12.76
C TYR A 294 6.48 -34.05 -12.14
N ARG A 295 5.44 -33.41 -12.71
CA ARG A 295 4.08 -33.42 -12.16
C ARG A 295 3.48 -34.83 -12.02
N LYS A 296 3.88 -35.77 -12.88
CA LYS A 296 3.34 -37.14 -12.89
C LYS A 296 3.77 -38.00 -11.71
N ASN A 297 4.96 -37.77 -11.16
CA ASN A 297 5.56 -38.66 -10.16
C ASN A 297 6.29 -37.93 -9.03
N GLY A 298 6.34 -36.59 -9.04
CA GLY A 298 7.02 -35.77 -8.03
C GLY A 298 8.53 -35.94 -8.01
N VAL A 299 9.13 -36.49 -9.08
CA VAL A 299 10.59 -36.66 -9.13
C VAL A 299 11.24 -35.30 -9.39
N PRO A 300 12.17 -34.85 -8.51
CA PRO A 300 12.89 -33.59 -8.72
C PRO A 300 13.67 -33.60 -10.02
N VAL A 301 13.72 -32.46 -10.70
CA VAL A 301 14.38 -32.31 -11.99
C VAL A 301 14.97 -30.92 -12.13
N ILE A 302 16.17 -30.85 -12.74
CA ILE A 302 16.77 -29.61 -13.22
C ILE A 302 16.85 -29.68 -14.73
N LEU A 303 16.17 -28.77 -15.42
CA LEU A 303 16.11 -28.71 -16.88
C LEU A 303 16.71 -27.42 -17.39
N LYS A 304 17.40 -27.47 -18.53
CA LYS A 304 17.92 -26.29 -19.23
C LYS A 304 17.50 -26.31 -20.70
N GLY A 305 17.08 -25.17 -21.22
CA GLY A 305 16.68 -25.05 -22.63
C GLY A 305 16.17 -23.68 -23.03
N LEU A 306 15.61 -23.59 -24.24
CA LEU A 306 15.13 -22.33 -24.81
C LEU A 306 13.61 -22.22 -24.71
N VAL A 307 13.09 -21.06 -24.29
CA VAL A 307 11.65 -20.79 -24.30
C VAL A 307 11.12 -20.81 -25.74
N SER A 308 10.21 -21.72 -26.06
CA SER A 308 9.62 -21.86 -27.39
C SER A 308 8.24 -21.21 -27.48
N ASN A 309 7.38 -21.40 -26.48
CA ASN A 309 6.00 -20.89 -26.50
C ASN A 309 5.56 -20.37 -25.13
N ILE A 310 4.56 -19.48 -25.11
CA ILE A 310 3.91 -18.99 -23.89
C ILE A 310 2.40 -19.16 -24.09
N ASN A 311 1.73 -19.75 -23.10
CA ASN A 311 0.29 -19.95 -23.12
C ASN A 311 -0.35 -19.22 -21.94
N ILE A 312 -1.31 -18.34 -22.25
CA ILE A 312 -2.03 -17.54 -21.26
C ILE A 312 -3.50 -17.56 -21.63
N ASN A 313 -4.31 -18.19 -20.80
CA ASN A 313 -5.76 -18.11 -20.85
C ASN A 313 -6.33 -18.02 -19.42
N GLU A 314 -7.64 -18.10 -19.26
CA GLU A 314 -8.29 -17.96 -17.93
C GLU A 314 -7.88 -19.07 -16.96
N ASP A 315 -7.68 -20.29 -17.45
CA ASP A 315 -7.40 -21.47 -16.62
C ASP A 315 -5.91 -21.79 -16.50
N VAL A 316 -5.13 -21.46 -17.53
CA VAL A 316 -3.76 -21.92 -17.71
C VAL A 316 -2.83 -20.76 -18.01
N VAL A 317 -1.76 -20.66 -17.22
CA VAL A 317 -0.62 -19.76 -17.46
C VAL A 317 0.65 -20.57 -17.37
N ASN A 318 1.29 -20.80 -18.52
CA ASN A 318 2.51 -21.60 -18.62
C ASN A 318 3.40 -21.17 -19.79
N PHE A 319 4.58 -21.77 -19.88
CA PHE A 319 5.41 -21.68 -21.07
C PHE A 319 5.98 -23.05 -21.42
N THR A 320 6.37 -23.22 -22.68
CA THR A 320 7.07 -24.41 -23.17
C THR A 320 8.53 -24.06 -23.38
N MET A 321 9.41 -24.96 -22.99
CA MET A 321 10.84 -24.91 -23.33
C MET A 321 11.24 -26.08 -24.21
N LYS A 322 12.23 -25.85 -25.07
CA LYS A 322 12.90 -26.88 -25.86
C LYS A 322 14.24 -27.20 -25.21
N GLY A 323 14.35 -28.42 -24.67
CA GLY A 323 15.58 -28.92 -24.06
C GLY A 323 16.70 -29.16 -25.09
N ASN A 324 17.91 -29.41 -24.59
CA ASN A 324 19.07 -29.72 -25.44
C ASN A 324 18.89 -31.01 -26.26
N ASP A 325 18.05 -31.93 -25.80
CA ASP A 325 17.67 -33.16 -26.53
C ASP A 325 16.60 -32.91 -27.61
N GLY A 326 16.17 -31.65 -27.78
CA GLY A 326 15.18 -31.22 -28.75
C GLY A 326 13.73 -31.47 -28.34
N LYS A 327 13.47 -32.06 -27.15
CA LYS A 327 12.12 -32.28 -26.66
C LYS A 327 11.50 -30.99 -26.14
N GLU A 328 10.21 -30.84 -26.38
CA GLU A 328 9.41 -29.77 -25.79
C GLU A 328 8.84 -30.23 -24.45
N ILE A 329 8.95 -29.36 -23.45
CA ILE A 329 8.53 -29.62 -22.07
C ILE A 329 7.72 -28.41 -21.61
N SER A 330 6.50 -28.65 -21.14
CA SER A 330 5.62 -27.62 -20.58
C SER A 330 5.94 -27.36 -19.11
N ILE A 331 6.11 -26.08 -18.76
CA ILE A 331 6.56 -25.61 -17.45
C ILE A 331 5.45 -24.78 -16.79
N GLY A 332 4.88 -25.36 -15.75
CA GLY A 332 3.86 -24.75 -14.91
C GLY A 332 4.45 -24.14 -13.63
N GLY A 333 3.60 -23.47 -12.85
CA GLY A 333 3.91 -22.97 -11.51
C GLY A 333 3.22 -23.78 -10.42
N PHE A 334 3.05 -23.18 -9.25
CA PHE A 334 2.30 -23.78 -8.14
C PHE A 334 0.91 -24.28 -8.57
N ASP A 335 0.53 -25.46 -8.04
CA ASP A 335 -0.72 -26.18 -8.33
C ASP A 335 -0.97 -26.58 -9.80
N SER A 336 0.07 -26.66 -10.62
CA SER A 336 -0.07 -27.07 -12.03
C SER A 336 -0.66 -28.47 -12.19
N LYS A 337 -1.71 -28.58 -13.02
CA LYS A 337 -2.45 -29.84 -13.26
C LYS A 337 -2.28 -30.40 -14.65
N ILE A 338 -1.68 -29.69 -15.60
CA ILE A 338 -1.61 -30.11 -17.02
C ILE A 338 -0.21 -30.03 -17.64
N GLU A 339 0.73 -29.38 -16.97
CA GLU A 339 2.12 -29.18 -17.39
C GLU A 339 3.03 -30.35 -16.99
N ASP A 340 4.10 -30.58 -17.74
CA ASP A 340 5.01 -31.70 -17.49
C ASP A 340 5.80 -31.51 -16.18
N VAL A 341 6.16 -30.26 -15.87
CA VAL A 341 6.96 -29.87 -14.71
C VAL A 341 6.29 -28.76 -13.92
N ILE A 342 6.29 -28.90 -12.59
CA ILE A 342 5.95 -27.85 -11.63
C ILE A 342 7.27 -27.15 -11.28
N ALA A 343 7.44 -25.88 -11.68
CA ALA A 343 8.64 -25.12 -11.35
C ALA A 343 8.57 -24.58 -9.92
N HIS A 344 9.66 -24.74 -9.17
CA HIS A 344 9.87 -24.07 -7.89
C HIS A 344 10.77 -22.85 -8.05
N ARG A 345 11.75 -22.93 -8.96
CA ARG A 345 12.59 -21.81 -9.36
C ARG A 345 12.80 -21.82 -10.86
N ILE A 346 12.79 -20.62 -11.44
CA ILE A 346 13.04 -20.38 -12.85
C ILE A 346 14.17 -19.36 -12.92
N THR A 347 15.21 -19.66 -13.68
CA THR A 347 16.32 -18.73 -13.93
C THR A 347 16.37 -18.42 -15.41
N ILE A 348 16.28 -17.15 -15.79
CA ILE A 348 16.66 -16.70 -17.14
C ILE A 348 18.18 -16.54 -17.13
N GLU A 349 18.87 -17.42 -17.84
CA GLU A 349 20.33 -17.53 -17.85
C GLU A 349 20.97 -16.55 -18.83
N ASN A 350 20.46 -16.55 -20.06
CA ASN A 350 21.03 -15.82 -21.19
C ASN A 350 19.94 -15.38 -22.16
N ILE A 351 20.20 -14.27 -22.83
CA ILE A 351 19.36 -13.73 -23.91
C ILE A 351 20.20 -13.49 -25.16
N LYS A 352 19.67 -13.81 -26.34
CA LYS A 352 20.30 -13.59 -27.66
C LYS A 352 19.33 -13.09 -28.72
#